data_AF-A0A9E3W2Y4-F1
#
_entry.id   AF-A0A9E3W2Y4-F1
#
_cell.length_a   1.000
_cell.length_b   1.000
_cell.length_c   1.000
_cell.angle_alpha   90.00
_cell.angle_beta   90.00
_cell.angle_gamma   90.00
#
_symmetry.space_group_name_H-M   'P 1'
#
loop_
_entity.id
_entity.type
_entity.pdbx_description
1 polymer ?
#
loop_
_entity_poly.entity_id
_entity_poly.type
_entity_poly.pdbx_seq_one_letter_code
_entity_poly.pdbx_strand_id
1 'polypeptide(L)'
;MKVEFSEAVHILRYFFLNDGSLVHAISPGFRYRLAPYMSAIVSQQEKNVLQQFVFPAQKKLDLVILQIDTKKYIPSVSRELLEIPIELANVFLNKCEKEYFLYHSVFSLSTSQTLNELGKVKSDGIVKRFY
;
A
#
# COMPACT_ATOMS: atom_id res chain seq x y z
N MET A 1 14.41 13.08 1.40
CA MET A 1 14.30 12.25 0.18
C MET A 1 12.83 12.17 -0.19
N LYS A 2 12.49 12.31 -1.47
CA LYS A 2 11.12 12.23 -2.00
C LYS A 2 11.09 11.10 -3.03
N VAL A 3 10.10 10.22 -2.92
CA VAL A 3 9.86 9.16 -3.91
C VAL A 3 8.47 9.37 -4.49
N GLU A 4 8.37 9.28 -5.80
CA GLU A 4 7.15 9.49 -6.58
C GLU A 4 6.80 8.21 -7.33
N PHE A 5 5.51 7.87 -7.39
CA PHE A 5 5.02 6.73 -8.16
C PHE A 5 4.33 7.25 -9.43
N SER A 6 4.71 6.75 -10.62
CA SER A 6 3.94 7.00 -11.84
C SER A 6 2.72 6.08 -11.89
N GLU A 7 1.53 6.65 -12.07
CA GLU A 7 0.27 5.93 -11.89
C GLU A 7 -0.08 5.07 -13.12
N ALA A 8 -0.25 3.77 -12.89
CA ALA A 8 -1.16 2.96 -13.70
C ALA A 8 -2.54 2.99 -13.03
N VAL A 9 -3.60 3.10 -13.82
CA VAL A 9 -4.98 3.07 -13.33
C VAL A 9 -5.25 1.70 -12.67
N HIS A 10 -5.99 1.66 -11.56
CA HIS A 10 -6.38 0.46 -10.81
C HIS A 10 -5.28 -0.18 -9.94
N ILE A 11 -4.46 0.66 -9.30
CA ILE A 11 -3.50 0.20 -8.30
C ILE A 11 -4.09 0.31 -6.89
N LEU A 12 -3.96 -0.78 -6.12
CA LEU A 12 -4.15 -0.79 -4.68
C LEU A 12 -2.79 -0.96 -4.00
N ARG A 13 -2.45 -0.06 -3.08
CA ARG A 13 -1.17 -0.09 -2.35
C ARG A 13 -1.42 -0.44 -0.88
N TYR A 14 -0.65 -1.39 -0.40
CA TYR A 14 -0.58 -1.78 1.00
C TYR A 14 0.79 -1.36 1.52
N PHE A 15 0.76 -0.57 2.58
CA PHE A 15 1.94 -0.14 3.29
C PHE A 15 1.98 -0.84 4.63
N PHE A 16 3.13 -1.39 4.99
CA PHE A 16 3.38 -1.94 6.31
C PHE A 16 4.66 -1.33 6.85
N LEU A 17 4.56 -0.62 7.96
CA LEU A 17 5.70 0.04 8.59
C LEU A 17 6.09 -0.72 9.86
N ASN A 18 7.21 -1.44 9.82
CA ASN A 18 7.73 -2.18 10.96
C ASN A 18 8.50 -1.25 11.92
N ASP A 19 9.29 -0.32 11.38
CA ASP A 19 10.15 0.58 12.16
C ASP A 19 10.25 1.98 11.51
N GLY A 20 10.44 3.00 12.34
CA GLY A 20 10.51 4.41 11.94
C GLY A 20 9.15 5.09 11.81
N SER A 21 9.08 6.17 11.04
CA SER A 21 7.80 6.85 10.75
C SER A 21 7.90 7.60 9.44
N LEU A 22 6.82 7.65 8.66
CA LEU A 22 6.79 8.40 7.41
C LEU A 22 5.51 9.21 7.29
N VAL A 23 5.54 10.21 6.39
CA VAL A 23 4.33 10.89 5.95
C VAL A 23 4.09 10.51 4.49
N HIS A 24 2.86 10.08 4.19
CA HIS A 24 2.41 9.79 2.84
C HIS A 24 1.35 10.83 2.45
N ALA A 25 1.59 11.52 1.33
CA ALA A 25 0.63 12.44 0.72
C ALA A 25 0.07 11.77 -0.54
N ILE A 26 -1.24 11.49 -0.52
CA ILE A 26 -1.95 10.86 -1.64
C ILE A 26 -2.34 11.91 -2.69
N SER A 27 -2.75 13.10 -2.22
CA SER A 27 -3.11 14.24 -3.07
C SER A 27 -2.79 15.58 -2.37
N PRO A 28 -2.80 16.72 -3.08
CA PRO A 28 -2.65 18.05 -2.48
C PRO A 28 -3.78 18.34 -1.48
N GLY A 29 -3.54 18.05 -0.20
CA GLY A 29 -4.52 18.23 0.89
C GLY A 29 -4.84 16.95 1.65
N PHE A 30 -4.54 15.77 1.08
CA PHE A 30 -4.73 14.50 1.74
C PHE A 30 -3.39 13.84 2.09
N ARG A 31 -2.97 14.07 3.33
CA ARG A 31 -1.72 13.53 3.89
C ARG A 31 -1.97 12.85 5.22
N TYR A 32 -1.22 11.80 5.48
CA TYR A 32 -1.30 11.07 6.72
C TYR A 32 0.07 10.60 7.18
N ARG A 33 0.19 10.36 8.48
CA ARG A 33 1.38 9.80 9.09
C ARG A 33 1.21 8.31 9.31
N LEU A 34 2.20 7.53 8.92
CA LEU A 34 2.31 6.11 9.25
C LEU A 34 3.34 5.98 10.37
N ALA A 35 2.93 5.38 11.49
CA ALA A 35 3.78 5.11 12.66
C ALA A 35 4.21 3.64 12.70
N PRO A 36 5.18 3.25 13.56
CA PRO A 36 5.58 1.86 13.69
C PRO A 36 4.39 0.94 13.98
N TYR A 37 4.43 -0.26 13.40
CA TYR A 37 3.40 -1.30 13.50
C TYR A 37 2.04 -0.92 12.92
N MET A 38 1.98 0.15 12.12
CA MET A 38 0.79 0.54 11.38
C MET A 38 0.88 0.12 9.92
N SER A 39 -0.27 -0.25 9.39
CA SER A 39 -0.50 -0.50 7.98
C SER A 39 -1.49 0.51 7.41
N ALA A 40 -1.35 0.75 6.10
CA ALA A 40 -2.29 1.56 5.35
C ALA A 40 -2.64 0.90 4.02
N ILE A 41 -3.93 0.87 3.69
CA ILE A 41 -4.43 0.52 2.36
C ILE A 41 -4.81 1.81 1.67
N VAL A 42 -4.22 2.04 0.50
CA VAL A 42 -4.43 3.26 -0.28
C VAL A 42 -4.83 2.91 -1.69
N SER A 43 -5.90 3.56 -2.15
CA SER A 43 -6.26 3.60 -3.56
C SER A 43 -6.44 5.05 -3.99
N GLN A 44 -6.02 5.33 -5.21
CA GLN A 44 -6.24 6.59 -5.90
C GLN A 44 -6.79 6.24 -7.27
N GLN A 45 -7.85 6.94 -7.67
CA GLN A 45 -8.44 6.79 -9.01
C GLN A 45 -8.18 8.00 -9.90
N GLU A 46 -7.74 9.13 -9.32
CA GLU A 46 -7.46 10.35 -10.06
C GLU A 46 -6.21 10.19 -10.93
N LYS A 47 -6.33 10.46 -12.23
CA LYS A 47 -5.17 10.44 -13.14
C LYS A 47 -4.30 11.67 -12.87
N ASN A 48 -2.98 11.49 -12.97
CA ASN A 48 -1.98 12.56 -12.89
C ASN A 48 -1.74 13.18 -11.49
N VAL A 49 -2.31 12.62 -10.42
CA VAL A 49 -1.91 13.01 -9.06
C VAL A 49 -0.73 12.16 -8.61
N LEU A 50 0.36 12.82 -8.21
CA LEU A 50 1.59 12.18 -7.76
C LEU A 50 1.53 11.93 -6.25
N GLN A 51 1.58 10.64 -5.87
CA GLN A 51 1.77 10.26 -4.48
C GLN A 51 3.20 10.55 -4.02
N GLN A 52 3.35 11.06 -2.79
CA GLN A 52 4.64 11.50 -2.27
C GLN A 52 4.90 10.90 -0.90
N PHE A 53 6.09 10.30 -0.75
CA PHE A 53 6.63 9.91 0.55
C PHE A 53 7.60 10.95 1.07
N VAL A 54 7.37 11.37 2.31
CA VAL A 54 8.28 12.21 3.09
C VAL A 54 8.89 11.37 4.19
N PHE A 55 10.17 11.06 4.01
CA PHE A 55 10.95 10.25 4.93
C PHE A 55 11.63 11.10 6.01
N PRO A 56 11.78 10.57 7.24
CA PRO A 56 12.45 11.26 8.33
C PRO A 56 13.95 11.38 8.05
N ALA A 57 14.55 12.51 8.40
CA ALA A 57 16.00 12.68 8.30
C ALA A 57 16.72 11.79 9.31
N GLN A 58 17.77 11.09 8.88
CA GLN A 58 18.72 10.35 9.72
C GLN A 58 18.09 9.28 10.64
N LYS A 59 16.92 8.74 10.29
CA LYS A 59 16.30 7.63 11.02
C LYS A 59 16.18 6.41 10.12
N LYS A 60 16.42 5.24 10.70
CA LYS A 60 16.14 3.97 10.05
C LYS A 60 14.63 3.86 9.78
N LEU A 61 14.30 3.28 8.64
CA LEU A 61 12.93 3.02 8.20
C LEU A 61 12.88 1.58 7.70
N ASP A 62 11.90 0.82 8.17
CA ASP A 62 11.58 -0.50 7.64
C ASP A 62 10.15 -0.50 7.12
N LEU A 63 10.02 -0.28 5.81
CA LEU A 63 8.76 -0.14 5.09
C LEU A 63 8.65 -1.24 4.04
N VAL A 64 7.56 -1.98 4.09
CA VAL A 64 7.15 -2.90 3.02
C VAL A 64 6.01 -2.27 2.24
N ILE A 65 6.15 -2.24 0.92
CA ILE A 65 5.13 -1.75 -0.01
C ILE A 65 4.69 -2.93 -0.88
N LEU A 66 3.41 -3.29 -0.79
CA LEU A 66 2.79 -4.24 -1.69
C LEU A 66 1.87 -3.48 -2.65
N GLN A 67 2.10 -3.65 -3.95
CA GLN A 67 1.31 -3.02 -5.00
C GLN A 67 0.54 -4.08 -5.78
N ILE A 68 -0.77 -3.93 -5.85
CA ILE A 68 -1.67 -4.87 -6.53
C ILE A 68 -2.33 -4.13 -7.70
N ASP A 69 -2.19 -4.68 -8.91
CA ASP A 69 -3.00 -4.30 -10.06
C ASP A 69 -4.35 -4.99 -9.95
N THR A 70 -5.37 -4.27 -9.45
CA THR A 70 -6.66 -4.89 -9.16
C THR A 70 -7.32 -5.39 -10.45
N LYS A 71 -7.15 -4.71 -11.58
CA LYS A 71 -7.71 -5.16 -12.87
C LYS A 71 -7.22 -6.55 -13.25
N LYS A 72 -5.95 -6.87 -12.98
CA LYS A 72 -5.37 -8.19 -13.28
C LYS A 72 -5.84 -9.27 -12.31
N TYR A 73 -6.00 -8.95 -11.03
CA TYR A 73 -6.19 -9.94 -9.98
C TYR A 73 -7.64 -10.12 -9.51
N ILE A 74 -8.55 -9.16 -9.75
CA ILE A 74 -9.98 -9.23 -9.38
C ILE A 74 -10.65 -10.56 -9.76
N PRO A 75 -10.47 -11.12 -10.97
CA PRO A 75 -11.15 -12.37 -11.34
C PRO A 75 -10.82 -13.53 -10.40
N SER A 76 -9.60 -13.54 -9.86
CA SER A 76 -9.08 -14.61 -9.00
C SER A 76 -9.46 -14.47 -7.53
N VAL A 77 -9.95 -13.30 -7.09
CA VAL A 77 -10.27 -13.03 -5.66
C VAL A 77 -11.75 -12.70 -5.42
N SER A 78 -12.61 -12.92 -6.42
CA SER A 78 -14.01 -12.46 -6.39
C SER A 78 -14.85 -13.08 -5.26
N ARG A 79 -14.51 -14.27 -4.76
CA ARG A 79 -15.22 -14.92 -3.64
C ARG A 79 -14.75 -14.36 -2.29
N GLU A 80 -13.45 -14.15 -2.15
CA GLU A 80 -12.79 -13.61 -0.97
C GLU A 80 -13.22 -12.16 -0.69
N LEU A 81 -13.57 -11.41 -1.75
CA LEU A 81 -14.13 -10.05 -1.61
C LEU A 81 -15.51 -10.01 -0.91
N LEU A 82 -16.21 -11.14 -0.77
CA LEU A 82 -17.47 -11.21 -0.02
C LEU A 82 -17.24 -11.25 1.49
N GLU A 83 -16.03 -11.60 1.94
CA GLU A 83 -15.69 -11.76 3.36
C GLU A 83 -15.09 -10.49 3.98
N ILE A 84 -14.82 -9.46 3.17
CA ILE A 84 -14.26 -8.18 3.63
C ILE A 84 -15.34 -7.09 3.72
N PRO A 85 -15.12 -6.04 4.52
CA PRO A 85 -16.02 -4.88 4.56
C PRO A 85 -16.33 -4.33 3.17
N ILE A 86 -17.59 -3.98 2.93
CA ILE A 86 -18.09 -3.56 1.61
C ILE A 86 -17.33 -2.36 1.05
N GLU A 87 -16.85 -1.46 1.92
CA GLU A 87 -16.04 -0.31 1.53
C GLU A 87 -14.70 -0.74 0.92
N LEU A 88 -14.05 -1.74 1.53
CA LEU A 88 -12.82 -2.32 0.99
C LEU A 88 -13.10 -3.11 -0.28
N ALA A 89 -14.17 -3.93 -0.31
CA ALA A 89 -14.58 -4.66 -1.51
C ALA A 89 -14.83 -3.70 -2.68
N ASN A 90 -15.47 -2.56 -2.44
CA ASN A 90 -15.71 -1.54 -3.47
C ASN A 90 -14.43 -0.91 -4.00
N VAL A 91 -13.40 -0.74 -3.16
CA VAL A 91 -12.08 -0.28 -3.60
C VAL A 91 -11.41 -1.32 -4.50
N PHE A 92 -11.44 -2.59 -4.11
CA PHE A 92 -10.92 -3.68 -4.94
C PHE A 92 -11.64 -3.82 -6.27
N LEU A 93 -12.96 -3.69 -6.28
CA LEU A 93 -13.79 -3.77 -7.48
C LEU A 93 -13.77 -2.48 -8.32
N ASN A 94 -13.00 -1.47 -7.90
CA ASN A 94 -12.95 -0.16 -8.55
C ASN A 94 -14.35 0.48 -8.69
N LYS A 95 -15.21 0.26 -7.70
CA LYS A 95 -16.57 0.83 -7.58
C LYS A 95 -16.62 2.03 -6.63
N CYS A 96 -15.48 2.45 -6.09
CA CYS A 96 -15.45 3.61 -5.20
C CYS A 96 -15.63 4.89 -6.02
N GLU A 97 -16.66 5.67 -5.72
CA GLU A 97 -16.91 7.00 -6.33
C GLU A 97 -15.94 8.07 -5.81
N LYS A 98 -15.20 7.78 -4.73
CA LYS A 98 -14.23 8.71 -4.15
C LYS A 98 -12.91 8.69 -4.93
N GLU A 99 -12.34 9.87 -5.13
CA GLU A 99 -11.04 10.06 -5.81
C GLU A 99 -9.88 9.37 -5.07
N TYR A 100 -10.00 9.25 -3.74
CA TYR A 100 -9.02 8.62 -2.86
C TYR A 100 -9.69 7.78 -1.77
N PHE A 101 -9.00 6.69 -1.40
CA PHE A 101 -9.35 5.82 -0.28
C PHE A 101 -8.13 5.62 0.63
N LEU A 102 -8.38 5.67 1.93
CA LEU A 102 -7.40 5.39 2.96
C LEU A 102 -8.03 4.55 4.07
N TYR A 103 -7.43 3.41 4.35
CA TYR A 103 -7.73 2.62 5.53
C TYR A 103 -6.47 2.43 6.36
N HIS A 104 -6.54 2.75 7.64
CA HIS A 104 -5.46 2.58 8.61
C HIS A 104 -5.78 1.49 9.60
N SER A 105 -4.78 0.67 9.91
CA SER A 105 -4.89 -0.34 10.95
C SER A 105 -3.56 -0.57 11.64
N VAL A 106 -3.63 -1.12 12.84
CA VAL A 106 -2.47 -1.80 13.46
C VAL A 106 -2.45 -3.22 12.89
N PHE A 107 -1.31 -3.70 12.42
CA PHE A 107 -1.20 -5.08 11.94
C PHE A 107 -0.71 -6.02 13.06
N SER A 108 -1.11 -7.29 12.97
CA SER A 108 -0.80 -8.27 14.01
C SER A 108 0.68 -8.65 14.03
N LEU A 109 1.12 -9.25 15.15
CA LEU A 109 2.45 -9.85 15.24
C LEU A 109 2.66 -10.92 14.16
N SER A 110 1.64 -11.71 13.84
CA SER A 110 1.72 -12.71 12.76
C SER A 110 1.98 -12.06 11.41
N THR A 111 1.31 -10.95 11.08
CA THR A 111 1.62 -10.17 9.86
C THR A 111 3.05 -9.65 9.88
N SER A 112 3.52 -9.10 11.01
CA SER A 112 4.92 -8.65 11.14
C SER A 112 5.92 -9.77 10.90
N GLN A 113 5.67 -10.96 11.45
CA GLN A 113 6.51 -12.14 11.23
C GLN A 113 6.54 -12.56 9.77
N THR A 114 5.38 -12.64 9.11
CA THR A 114 5.30 -12.96 7.67
C THR A 114 6.06 -11.93 6.83
N LEU A 115 5.93 -10.63 7.12
CA LEU A 115 6.67 -9.59 6.41
C LEU A 115 8.19 -9.72 6.62
N ASN A 116 8.62 -10.02 7.85
CA ASN A 116 10.03 -10.26 8.16
C ASN A 116 10.57 -11.50 7.46
N GLU A 117 9.76 -12.56 7.31
CA GLU A 117 10.12 -13.76 6.57
C GLU A 117 10.22 -13.48 5.07
N LEU A 118 9.25 -12.75 4.49
CA LEU A 118 9.29 -12.32 3.08
C LEU A 118 10.57 -11.54 2.77
N GLY A 119 11.02 -10.67 3.68
CA GLY A 119 12.29 -9.95 3.52
C GLY A 119 13.54 -10.84 3.57
N LYS A 120 13.45 -12.05 4.14
CA LYS A 120 14.54 -13.03 4.23
C LYS A 120 14.54 -14.05 3.09
N VAL A 121 13.44 -14.18 2.35
CA VAL A 121 13.37 -15.07 1.19
C VAL A 121 14.36 -14.59 0.14
N LYS A 122 15.49 -15.30 0.01
CA LYS A 122 16.36 -15.20 -1.16
C LYS A 122 15.72 -16.02 -2.27
N SER A 123 15.07 -15.36 -3.22
CA SER A 123 14.46 -16.06 -4.35
C SER A 123 15.47 -16.24 -5.49
N ASP A 124 15.88 -17.49 -5.73
CA ASP A 124 16.39 -17.94 -7.04
C ASP A 124 15.17 -18.19 -7.95
N GLY A 125 14.58 -17.09 -8.45
CA GLY A 125 13.34 -17.08 -9.24
C GLY A 125 12.54 -15.77 -9.06
N ILE A 126 11.83 -15.34 -10.12
CA ILE A 126 11.17 -14.02 -10.34
C ILE A 126 11.74 -12.89 -9.46
N VAL A 127 12.77 -12.24 -9.99
CA VAL A 127 13.27 -10.96 -9.48
C VAL A 127 12.57 -9.86 -10.27
N LYS A 128 11.69 -9.09 -9.60
CA LYS A 128 11.24 -7.79 -10.11
C LYS A 128 12.07 -6.71 -9.43
N ARG A 129 13.19 -6.36 -10.07
CA ARG A 129 13.94 -5.13 -9.76
C ARG A 129 13.40 -4.02 -10.67
N PHE A 130 13.14 -2.86 -10.10
CA PHE A 130 13.03 -1.61 -10.85
C PHE A 130 14.02 -0.61 -10.25
N TYR A 131 14.69 0.09 -11.16
CA TYR A 131 15.78 1.04 -10.95
C TYR A 131 15.33 2.29 -10.19
#